data_AF-N8YJG9-F1
#
_entry.id   AF-N8YJG9-F1
#
_cell.length_a   1.000
_cell.length_b   1.000
_cell.length_c   1.000
_cell.angle_alpha   90.00
_cell.angle_beta   90.00
_cell.angle_gamma   90.00
#
_symmetry.space_group_name_H-M   'P 1'
#
loop_
_entity.id
_entity.type
_entity.pdbx_description
1 polymer ?
#
loop_
_entity_poly.entity_id
_entity_poly.type
_entity_poly.pdbx_seq_one_letter_code
_entity_poly.pdbx_strand_id
1 'polypeptide(L)'
;MICMILEFIANIFIGFFKILFSPVTLKVLVIVPIYVFVQRVHNQTQQRSLKAISDELVKVNDFLIEFIIKISLIEKEVEVDEKLISELSILKSKINAHIIYMNEYLNAFPYGGPVNYLFHFIFKVYLSEKEKEMSDSLDMQYQELILNDTILSLEKKFIDKKKLVKLDSNTIDLNQKTIDKVISVSRNLLEHLEMNTRKMF
;
A
#
# COMPACT_ATOMS: atom_id res chain seq x y z
N MET A 1 0.18 -29.53 65.09
CA MET A 1 -0.13 -29.99 63.71
C MET A 1 -0.90 -28.93 62.91
N ILE A 2 -2.03 -28.40 63.43
CA ILE A 2 -2.84 -27.38 62.75
C ILE A 2 -2.06 -26.05 62.50
N CYS A 3 -1.30 -25.53 63.47
CA CYS A 3 -0.50 -24.32 63.27
C CYS A 3 0.61 -24.45 62.20
N MET A 4 1.29 -25.60 62.14
CA MET A 4 2.32 -25.85 61.11
C MET A 4 1.73 -25.92 59.70
N ILE A 5 0.51 -26.48 59.56
CA ILE A 5 -0.20 -26.51 58.28
C ILE A 5 -0.62 -25.09 57.87
N LEU A 6 -1.09 -24.26 58.82
CA LEU A 6 -1.43 -22.86 58.57
C LEU A 6 -0.21 -22.02 58.17
N GLU A 7 0.93 -22.18 58.85
CA GLU A 7 2.19 -21.50 58.50
C GLU A 7 2.72 -21.94 57.14
N PHE A 8 2.61 -23.23 56.80
CA PHE A 8 3.00 -23.74 55.49
C PHE A 8 2.14 -23.16 54.36
N ILE A 9 0.81 -23.14 54.53
CA ILE A 9 -0.12 -22.53 53.58
C ILE A 9 0.15 -21.02 53.45
N ALA A 10 0.35 -20.31 54.57
CA ALA A 10 0.65 -18.88 54.56
C ALA A 10 1.96 -18.58 53.82
N ASN A 11 3.01 -19.37 54.01
CA ASN A 11 4.29 -19.19 53.32
C ASN A 11 4.18 -19.48 51.82
N ILE A 12 3.34 -20.43 51.39
CA ILE A 12 3.03 -20.65 49.97
C ILE A 12 2.33 -19.43 49.38
N PHE A 13 1.31 -18.89 50.06
CA PHE A 13 0.60 -17.69 49.60
C PHE A 13 1.52 -16.47 49.55
N ILE A 14 2.33 -16.24 50.58
CA ILE A 14 3.29 -15.13 50.62
C ILE A 14 4.35 -15.28 49.52
N GLY A 15 4.88 -16.48 49.31
CA GLY A 15 5.82 -16.77 48.22
C GLY A 15 5.22 -16.53 46.84
N PHE A 16 3.99 -16.97 46.62
CA PHE A 16 3.24 -16.72 45.38
C PHE A 16 3.02 -15.23 45.12
N PHE A 17 2.55 -14.48 46.13
CA PHE A 17 2.35 -13.03 45.99
C PHE A 17 3.67 -12.29 45.80
N LYS A 18 4.75 -12.71 46.45
CA LYS A 18 6.08 -12.11 46.27
C LYS A 18 6.61 -12.30 44.84
N ILE A 19 6.29 -13.43 44.21
CA ILE A 19 6.61 -13.70 42.80
C ILE A 19 5.68 -12.88 41.88
N LEU A 20 4.38 -12.82 42.15
CA LEU A 20 3.39 -12.09 41.35
C LEU A 20 3.66 -10.57 41.37
N PHE A 21 4.00 -10.02 42.53
CA PHE A 21 4.35 -8.61 42.73
C PHE A 21 5.83 -8.31 42.45
N SER A 22 6.60 -9.28 41.98
CA SER A 22 7.96 -8.98 41.55
C SER A 22 7.91 -7.99 40.38
N PRO A 23 8.80 -7.00 40.34
CA PRO A 23 8.78 -5.96 39.30
C PRO A 23 8.95 -6.53 37.88
N VAL A 24 9.54 -7.72 37.74
CA VAL A 24 9.69 -8.41 36.46
C VAL A 24 8.35 -9.01 36.02
N THR A 25 7.68 -9.76 36.90
CA THR A 25 6.38 -10.38 36.61
C THR A 25 5.33 -9.32 36.30
N LEU A 26 5.33 -8.22 37.05
CA LEU A 26 4.39 -7.12 36.87
C LEU A 26 4.64 -6.37 35.54
N LYS A 27 5.90 -6.21 35.14
CA LYS A 27 6.25 -5.71 33.79
C LYS A 27 5.77 -6.64 32.69
N VAL A 28 5.97 -7.95 32.81
CA VAL A 28 5.50 -8.94 31.83
C VAL A 28 3.96 -8.92 31.73
N LEU A 29 3.27 -8.84 32.87
CA LEU A 29 1.82 -8.84 32.94
C LEU A 29 1.17 -7.60 32.29
N VAL A 30 1.91 -6.49 32.18
CA VAL A 30 1.45 -5.26 31.51
C VAL A 30 1.94 -5.17 30.07
N ILE A 31 3.23 -5.45 29.82
CA ILE A 31 3.85 -5.29 28.50
C ILE A 31 3.32 -6.31 27.50
N VAL A 32 3.13 -7.57 27.90
CA VAL A 32 2.68 -8.63 26.99
C VAL A 32 1.27 -8.35 26.45
N PRO A 33 0.25 -8.03 27.28
CA PRO A 33 -1.06 -7.70 26.76
C PRO A 33 -1.08 -6.47 25.85
N ILE A 34 -0.31 -5.42 26.18
CA ILE A 34 -0.19 -4.23 25.33
C ILE A 34 0.44 -4.60 23.98
N TYR A 35 1.52 -5.37 23.98
CA TYR A 35 2.17 -5.82 22.76
C TYR A 35 1.22 -6.65 21.89
N VAL A 36 0.52 -7.62 22.47
CA VAL A 36 -0.47 -8.45 21.75
C VAL A 36 -1.61 -7.61 21.19
N PHE A 37 -2.06 -6.59 21.92
CA PHE A 37 -3.06 -5.65 21.43
C PHE A 37 -2.54 -4.86 20.22
N VAL A 38 -1.33 -4.28 20.32
CA VAL A 38 -0.70 -3.54 19.22
C VAL A 38 -0.48 -4.45 18.00
N GLN A 39 -0.04 -5.69 18.21
CA GLN A 39 0.08 -6.71 17.15
C GLN A 39 -1.25 -6.95 16.44
N ARG A 40 -2.36 -7.07 17.17
CA ARG A 40 -3.68 -7.29 16.58
C ARG A 40 -4.14 -6.09 15.76
N VAL A 41 -3.98 -4.88 16.29
CA VAL A 41 -4.31 -3.64 15.58
C VAL A 41 -3.45 -3.47 14.34
N HIS A 42 -2.16 -3.77 14.46
CA HIS A 42 -1.21 -3.76 13.36
C HIS A 42 -1.62 -4.68 12.22
N ASN A 43 -1.89 -5.96 12.53
CA ASN A 43 -2.32 -6.95 11.53
C ASN A 43 -3.64 -6.55 10.86
N GLN A 44 -4.60 -6.02 11.63
CA GLN A 44 -5.88 -5.57 11.07
C GLN A 44 -5.70 -4.36 10.15
N THR A 45 -4.82 -3.42 10.51
CA THR A 45 -4.49 -2.26 9.68
C THR A 45 -3.79 -2.70 8.40
N GLN A 46 -2.82 -3.62 8.51
CA GLN A 46 -2.11 -4.21 7.37
C GLN A 46 -3.08 -4.80 6.33
N GLN A 47 -4.02 -5.63 6.77
CA GLN A 47 -4.99 -6.26 5.86
C GLN A 47 -5.92 -5.23 5.19
N ARG A 48 -6.35 -4.20 5.94
CA ARG A 48 -7.20 -3.13 5.38
C ARG A 48 -6.45 -2.29 4.36
N SER A 49 -5.22 -1.89 4.67
CA SER A 49 -4.37 -1.12 3.76
C SER A 49 -4.00 -1.94 2.51
N LEU A 50 -3.66 -3.22 2.67
CA LEU A 50 -3.39 -4.12 1.53
C LEU A 50 -4.59 -4.20 0.59
N LYS A 51 -5.80 -4.37 1.15
CA LYS A 51 -7.03 -4.38 0.36
C LYS A 51 -7.24 -3.05 -0.38
N ALA A 52 -7.09 -1.93 0.31
CA ALA A 52 -7.25 -0.61 -0.31
C ALA A 52 -6.27 -0.41 -1.47
N ILE A 53 -4.98 -0.73 -1.28
CA ILE A 53 -3.97 -0.65 -2.35
C ILE A 53 -4.33 -1.57 -3.53
N SER A 54 -4.78 -2.80 -3.24
CA SER A 54 -5.24 -3.74 -4.27
C SER A 54 -6.43 -3.19 -5.06
N ASP A 55 -7.42 -2.62 -4.38
CA ASP A 55 -8.60 -2.05 -5.02
C ASP A 55 -8.22 -0.85 -5.93
N GLU A 56 -7.28 -0.01 -5.49
CA GLU A 56 -6.80 1.12 -6.30
C GLU A 56 -5.97 0.65 -7.50
N LEU A 57 -5.06 -0.32 -7.35
CA LEU A 57 -4.28 -0.90 -8.45
C LEU A 57 -5.18 -1.50 -9.53
N VAL A 58 -6.22 -2.25 -9.14
CA VAL A 58 -7.18 -2.82 -10.08
C VAL A 58 -7.90 -1.73 -10.85
N LYS A 59 -8.39 -0.67 -10.18
CA LYS A 59 -9.05 0.46 -10.85
C LYS A 59 -8.12 1.16 -11.83
N VAL A 60 -6.87 1.42 -11.45
CA VAL A 60 -5.89 2.05 -12.35
C VAL A 60 -5.67 1.17 -13.58
N ASN A 61 -5.47 -0.13 -13.40
CA ASN A 61 -5.29 -1.08 -14.50
C ASN A 61 -6.52 -1.11 -15.42
N ASP A 62 -7.74 -1.17 -14.88
CA ASP A 62 -8.99 -1.18 -15.64
C ASP A 62 -9.16 0.11 -16.47
N PHE A 63 -8.94 1.28 -15.85
CA PHE A 63 -9.04 2.56 -16.56
C PHE A 63 -7.95 2.70 -17.62
N LEU A 64 -6.76 2.17 -17.38
CA LEU A 64 -5.65 2.19 -18.34
C LEU A 64 -5.96 1.31 -19.55
N ILE A 65 -6.51 0.11 -19.34
CA ILE A 65 -6.98 -0.76 -20.43
C ILE A 65 -8.08 -0.05 -21.23
N GLU A 66 -9.09 0.53 -20.56
CA GLU A 66 -10.16 1.26 -21.23
C GLU A 66 -9.62 2.43 -22.06
N PHE A 67 -8.70 3.20 -21.50
CA PHE A 67 -8.08 4.34 -22.17
C PHE A 67 -7.31 3.91 -23.42
N ILE A 68 -6.54 2.82 -23.35
CA ILE A 68 -5.77 2.29 -24.48
C ILE A 68 -6.68 1.75 -25.58
N ILE A 69 -7.75 1.02 -25.22
CA ILE A 69 -8.72 0.53 -26.20
C ILE A 69 -9.35 1.73 -26.92
N LYS A 70 -9.83 2.74 -26.18
CA LYS A 70 -10.44 3.94 -26.78
C LYS A 70 -9.47 4.70 -27.68
N ILE A 71 -8.20 4.85 -27.29
CA ILE A 71 -7.23 5.56 -28.12
C ILE A 71 -6.82 4.77 -29.37
N SER A 72 -6.77 3.44 -29.29
CA SER A 72 -6.44 2.57 -30.41
C SER A 72 -7.49 2.58 -31.53
N LEU A 73 -8.74 2.93 -31.20
CA LEU A 73 -9.84 3.06 -32.15
C LEU A 73 -9.81 4.39 -32.92
N ILE A 74 -8.97 5.34 -32.52
CA ILE A 74 -8.84 6.64 -33.18
C ILE A 74 -7.74 6.55 -34.24
N GLU A 75 -8.13 6.59 -35.51
CA GLU A 75 -7.16 6.73 -36.61
C GLU A 75 -6.44 8.08 -36.51
N LYS A 76 -5.11 8.06 -36.70
CA LYS A 76 -4.28 9.27 -36.69
C LYS A 76 -4.79 10.24 -37.77
N GLU A 77 -4.90 11.52 -37.41
CA GLU A 77 -5.29 12.62 -38.31
C GLU A 77 -6.80 12.73 -38.66
N VAL A 78 -7.66 11.87 -38.08
CA VAL A 78 -9.13 12.01 -38.12
C VAL A 78 -9.61 12.98 -37.03
N GLU A 79 -10.64 13.78 -37.34
CA GLU A 79 -11.27 14.67 -36.37
C GLU A 79 -12.00 13.84 -35.30
N VAL A 80 -11.60 14.00 -34.04
CA VAL A 80 -12.12 13.23 -32.91
C VAL A 80 -13.38 13.92 -32.38
N ASP A 81 -14.42 13.14 -32.13
CA ASP A 81 -15.66 13.61 -31.50
C ASP A 81 -15.37 14.25 -30.12
N GLU A 82 -15.95 15.41 -29.84
CA GLU A 82 -15.83 16.12 -28.55
C GLU A 82 -16.23 15.24 -27.37
N LYS A 83 -17.20 14.33 -27.56
CA LYS A 83 -17.58 13.36 -26.54
C LYS A 83 -16.42 12.42 -26.18
N LEU A 84 -15.74 11.87 -27.18
CA LEU A 84 -14.61 10.95 -26.98
C LEU A 84 -13.40 11.67 -26.36
N ILE A 85 -13.16 12.92 -26.76
CA ILE A 85 -12.13 13.79 -26.15
C ILE A 85 -12.40 13.97 -24.66
N SER A 86 -13.65 14.29 -24.30
CA SER A 86 -14.08 14.46 -22.91
C SER A 86 -13.91 13.16 -22.11
N GLU A 87 -14.35 12.02 -22.65
CA GLU A 87 -14.20 10.71 -22.02
C GLU A 87 -12.73 10.35 -21.75
N LEU A 88 -11.84 10.56 -22.73
CA LEU A 88 -10.41 10.31 -22.56
C LEU A 88 -9.78 11.23 -21.51
N SER A 89 -10.18 12.51 -21.48
CA SER A 89 -9.71 13.45 -20.46
C SER A 89 -10.18 13.03 -19.06
N ILE A 90 -11.42 12.57 -18.93
CA ILE A 90 -11.96 12.05 -17.67
C ILE A 90 -11.20 10.80 -17.23
N LEU A 91 -10.95 9.85 -18.13
CA LEU A 91 -10.17 8.64 -17.84
C LEU A 91 -8.76 8.97 -17.37
N LYS A 92 -8.06 9.88 -18.08
CA LYS A 92 -6.75 10.37 -17.66
C LYS A 92 -6.78 10.97 -16.25
N SER A 93 -7.78 11.79 -15.94
CA SER A 93 -7.94 12.38 -14.61
C SER A 93 -8.20 11.32 -13.54
N LYS A 94 -9.01 10.29 -13.84
CA LYS A 94 -9.28 9.18 -12.91
C LYS A 94 -8.01 8.37 -12.63
N ILE A 95 -7.27 7.99 -13.67
CA ILE A 95 -6.00 7.26 -13.53
C ILE A 95 -5.06 8.00 -12.59
N ASN A 96 -4.85 9.30 -12.82
CA ASN A 96 -3.98 10.12 -11.96
C ASN A 96 -4.49 10.19 -10.52
N ALA A 97 -5.80 10.37 -10.31
CA ALA A 97 -6.37 10.42 -8.96
C ALA A 97 -6.16 9.11 -8.19
N HIS A 98 -6.41 7.97 -8.84
CA HIS A 98 -6.25 6.66 -8.21
C HIS A 98 -4.78 6.30 -7.93
N ILE A 99 -3.84 6.77 -8.77
CA ILE A 99 -2.40 6.69 -8.47
C ILE A 99 -2.06 7.50 -7.21
N ILE A 100 -2.61 8.71 -7.07
CA ILE A 100 -2.39 9.55 -5.87
C ILE A 100 -2.93 8.84 -4.62
N TYR A 101 -4.15 8.31 -4.66
CA TYR A 101 -4.72 7.57 -3.52
C TYR A 101 -3.90 6.33 -3.17
N MET A 102 -3.45 5.58 -4.16
CA MET A 102 -2.55 4.44 -3.95
C MET A 102 -1.27 4.87 -3.23
N ASN A 103 -0.65 5.99 -3.64
CA ASN A 103 0.56 6.52 -2.99
C ASN A 103 0.31 6.94 -1.55
N GLU A 104 -0.83 7.57 -1.27
CA GLU A 104 -1.23 7.90 0.11
C GLU A 104 -1.36 6.63 0.97
N TYR A 105 -1.96 5.56 0.42
CA TYR A 105 -2.07 4.29 1.13
C TYR A 105 -0.75 3.58 1.33
N LEU A 106 0.16 3.61 0.34
CA LEU A 106 1.51 3.06 0.47
C LEU A 106 2.31 3.81 1.53
N ASN A 107 2.28 5.14 1.52
CA ASN A 107 2.97 5.96 2.51
C ASN A 107 2.44 5.78 3.94
N ALA A 108 1.15 5.45 4.08
CA ALA A 108 0.53 5.15 5.37
C ALA A 108 0.56 3.65 5.72
N PHE A 109 1.18 2.80 4.89
CA PHE A 109 1.14 1.36 5.09
C PHE A 109 1.93 0.98 6.35
N PRO A 110 1.39 0.14 7.23
CA PRO A 110 2.07 -0.30 8.46
C PRO A 110 3.21 -1.30 8.14
N TYR A 111 4.35 -0.79 7.66
CA TYR A 111 5.55 -1.58 7.34
C TYR A 111 6.25 -2.14 8.58
N GLY A 112 6.87 -3.31 8.43
CA GLY A 112 7.67 -3.96 9.47
C GLY A 112 6.86 -4.45 10.67
N GLY A 113 7.52 -4.56 11.83
CA GLY A 113 6.98 -5.03 13.11
C GLY A 113 5.86 -4.18 13.74
N PRO A 114 5.15 -4.67 14.76
CA PRO A 114 4.18 -3.87 15.53
C PRO A 114 4.84 -2.67 16.22
N VAL A 115 6.12 -2.80 16.59
CA VAL A 115 6.92 -1.72 17.16
C VAL A 115 7.19 -0.63 16.13
N ASN A 116 7.55 -1.03 14.89
CA ASN A 116 7.76 -0.10 13.78
C ASN A 116 6.48 0.66 13.45
N TYR A 117 5.35 -0.07 13.41
CA TYR A 117 4.03 0.50 13.24
C TYR A 117 3.64 1.46 14.35
N LEU A 118 3.81 1.09 15.62
CA LEU A 118 3.46 1.95 16.74
C LEU A 118 4.26 3.24 16.71
N PHE A 119 5.55 3.14 16.38
CA PHE A 119 6.42 4.31 16.25
C PHE A 119 5.97 5.20 15.09
N HIS A 120 5.69 4.63 13.92
CA HIS A 120 5.14 5.38 12.79
C HIS A 120 3.77 6.01 13.12
N PHE A 121 2.91 5.31 13.85
CA PHE A 121 1.61 5.83 14.24
C PHE A 121 1.72 7.09 15.11
N ILE A 122 2.70 7.13 16.01
CA ILE A 122 2.92 8.25 16.93
C ILE A 122 3.73 9.38 16.27
N PHE A 123 4.80 9.04 15.55
CA PHE A 123 5.80 10.01 15.08
C PHE A 123 5.81 10.25 13.57
N LYS A 124 4.99 9.51 12.80
CA LYS A 124 4.93 9.55 11.32
C LYS A 124 6.24 9.21 10.61
N VAL A 125 7.15 8.53 11.31
CA VAL A 125 8.45 8.07 10.79
C VAL A 125 8.60 6.58 11.10
N TYR A 126 9.19 5.81 10.19
CA TYR A 126 9.50 4.40 10.44
C TYR A 126 10.85 4.27 11.18
N LEU A 127 10.94 3.35 12.13
CA LEU A 127 12.22 2.97 12.76
C LEU A 127 13.13 2.23 11.78
N SER A 128 12.54 1.43 10.89
CA SER A 128 13.22 0.72 9.80
C SER A 128 12.46 0.98 8.51
N GLU A 129 13.17 1.51 7.50
CA GLU A 129 12.63 1.78 6.16
C GLU A 129 12.86 0.63 5.18
N LYS A 130 13.61 -0.41 5.58
CA LYS A 130 14.00 -1.52 4.69
C LYS A 130 12.82 -2.16 3.95
N GLU A 131 11.72 -2.41 4.66
CA GLU A 131 10.51 -3.00 4.08
C GLU A 131 9.78 -2.05 3.13
N LYS A 132 9.87 -0.73 3.39
CA LYS A 132 9.27 0.35 2.63
C LYS A 132 10.05 0.64 1.34
N GLU A 133 11.38 0.63 1.38
CA GLU A 133 12.26 0.90 0.22
C GLU A 133 11.90 0.06 -1.02
N MET A 134 11.63 -1.24 -0.82
CA MET A 134 11.22 -2.12 -1.93
C MET A 134 9.82 -1.77 -2.46
N SER A 135 8.88 -1.39 -1.59
CA SER A 135 7.56 -0.92 -2.01
C SER A 135 7.67 0.38 -2.80
N ASP A 136 8.47 1.34 -2.31
CA ASP A 136 8.72 2.62 -2.99
C ASP A 136 9.35 2.39 -4.37
N SER A 137 10.29 1.44 -4.49
CA SER A 137 10.89 1.10 -5.77
C SER A 137 9.89 0.49 -6.76
N LEU A 138 9.01 -0.40 -6.30
CA LEU A 138 7.99 -1.03 -7.16
C LEU A 138 6.90 -0.03 -7.55
N ASP A 139 6.51 0.85 -6.64
CA ASP A 139 5.59 1.96 -6.90
C ASP A 139 6.17 2.94 -7.93
N MET A 140 7.43 3.33 -7.78
CA MET A 140 8.12 4.18 -8.76
C MET A 140 8.14 3.53 -10.15
N GLN A 141 8.49 2.24 -10.25
CA GLN A 141 8.44 1.51 -11.53
C GLN A 141 7.02 1.47 -12.12
N TYR A 142 6.00 1.28 -11.27
CA TYR A 142 4.61 1.26 -11.69
C TYR A 142 4.18 2.61 -12.27
N GLN A 143 4.48 3.70 -11.56
CA GLN A 143 4.18 5.06 -12.01
C GLN A 143 4.96 5.45 -13.25
N GLU A 144 6.23 5.04 -13.37
CA GLU A 144 7.05 5.32 -14.55
C GLU A 144 6.44 4.71 -15.81
N LEU A 145 5.97 3.46 -15.74
CA LEU A 145 5.32 2.79 -16.87
C LEU A 145 4.03 3.48 -17.31
N ILE A 146 3.35 4.18 -16.40
CA ILE A 146 2.05 4.79 -16.66
C ILE A 146 2.17 6.27 -17.01
N LEU A 147 2.98 7.03 -16.30
CA LEU A 147 2.99 8.50 -16.31
C LEU A 147 4.26 9.10 -16.92
N ASN A 148 5.40 8.40 -16.88
CA ASN A 148 6.66 8.99 -17.31
C ASN A 148 6.80 8.90 -18.83
N ASP A 149 6.86 10.07 -19.46
CA ASP A 149 6.88 10.24 -20.92
C ASP A 149 5.73 9.60 -21.70
N THR A 150 4.60 9.29 -21.07
CA THR A 150 3.40 8.77 -21.74
C THR A 150 2.38 9.87 -22.04
N ILE A 151 1.38 9.54 -22.87
CA ILE A 151 0.16 10.36 -23.09
C ILE A 151 -0.67 10.65 -21.82
N LEU A 152 -0.48 9.85 -20.77
CA LEU A 152 -1.16 9.99 -19.48
C LEU A 152 -0.44 10.97 -18.54
N SER A 153 0.79 11.40 -18.86
CA SER A 153 1.49 12.46 -18.14
C SER A 153 0.64 13.72 -18.07
N LEU A 154 0.48 14.31 -16.88
CA LEU A 154 -0.32 15.52 -16.66
C LEU A 154 0.10 16.69 -17.56
N GLU A 155 1.39 16.75 -17.92
CA GLU A 155 1.99 17.85 -18.67
C GLU A 155 1.76 17.72 -20.19
N LYS A 156 1.58 16.49 -20.71
CA LYS A 156 1.38 16.26 -22.14
C LYS A 156 -0.09 16.44 -22.53
N LYS A 157 -0.36 17.41 -23.41
CA LYS A 157 -1.64 17.52 -24.14
C LYS A 157 -1.65 16.50 -25.27
N PHE A 158 -2.44 15.45 -25.13
CA PHE A 158 -2.58 14.40 -26.14
C PHE A 158 -3.57 14.76 -27.25
N ILE A 159 -4.37 15.82 -27.07
CA ILE A 159 -5.32 16.35 -28.06
C ILE A 159 -5.09 17.85 -28.23
N ASP A 160 -4.93 18.28 -29.48
CA ASP A 160 -4.91 19.68 -29.89
C ASP A 160 -5.87 19.89 -31.06
N LYS A 161 -6.74 20.91 -30.97
CA LYS A 161 -7.75 21.24 -31.99
C LYS A 161 -8.51 20.02 -32.54
N LYS A 162 -9.00 19.16 -31.65
CA LYS A 162 -9.75 17.92 -31.97
C LYS A 162 -8.98 16.84 -32.75
N LYS A 163 -7.66 16.94 -32.82
CA LYS A 163 -6.80 15.92 -33.40
C LYS A 163 -5.88 15.36 -32.32
N LEU A 164 -5.59 14.06 -32.40
CA LEU A 164 -4.50 13.48 -31.62
C LEU A 164 -3.21 14.18 -32.00
N VAL A 165 -2.52 14.73 -31.00
CA VAL A 165 -1.21 15.35 -31.21
C VAL A 165 -0.25 14.24 -31.64
N LYS A 166 0.55 14.50 -32.69
CA LYS A 166 1.68 13.63 -33.00
C LYS A 166 2.62 13.67 -31.79
N LEU A 167 2.61 12.58 -31.04
CA LEU A 167 3.51 12.38 -29.93
C LEU A 167 4.94 12.49 -30.44
N ASP A 168 5.82 13.12 -29.66
CA ASP A 168 7.23 13.17 -29.98
C ASP A 168 7.80 11.74 -30.08
N SER A 169 8.92 11.58 -30.77
CA SER A 169 9.58 10.28 -30.94
C SER A 169 10.00 9.63 -29.62
N ASN A 170 9.97 10.39 -28.52
CA ASN A 170 10.38 9.98 -27.19
C ASN A 170 9.19 9.56 -26.31
N THR A 171 7.95 9.81 -26.73
CA THR A 171 6.77 9.38 -25.98
C THR A 171 6.60 7.88 -26.09
N ILE A 172 6.50 7.23 -24.93
CA ILE A 172 6.26 5.80 -24.86
C ILE A 172 4.82 5.52 -25.29
N ASP A 173 4.67 4.70 -26.33
CA ASP A 173 3.36 4.26 -26.80
C ASP A 173 2.75 3.25 -25.82
N LEU A 174 1.51 3.51 -25.41
CA LEU A 174 0.78 2.64 -24.51
C LEU A 174 0.14 1.52 -25.34
N ASN A 175 0.82 0.37 -25.40
CA ASN A 175 0.36 -0.82 -26.10
C ASN A 175 0.13 -1.99 -25.13
N GLN A 176 -0.39 -3.10 -25.65
CA GLN A 176 -0.66 -4.30 -24.83
C GLN A 176 0.56 -4.78 -24.03
N LYS A 177 1.78 -4.69 -24.58
CA LYS A 177 3.00 -5.08 -23.86
C LYS A 177 3.27 -4.16 -22.66
N THR A 178 2.93 -2.88 -22.77
CA THR A 178 3.01 -1.93 -21.66
C THR A 178 1.98 -2.29 -20.59
N ILE A 179 0.75 -2.65 -20.97
CA ILE A 179 -0.28 -3.13 -20.04
C ILE A 179 0.20 -4.38 -19.29
N ASP A 180 0.74 -5.37 -20.00
CA ASP A 180 1.21 -6.61 -19.38
C ASP A 180 2.32 -6.33 -18.36
N LYS A 181 3.21 -5.37 -18.64
CA LYS A 181 4.24 -4.91 -17.69
C LYS A 181 3.63 -4.20 -16.48
N VAL A 182 2.68 -3.29 -16.69
CA VAL A 182 1.97 -2.57 -15.61
C VAL A 182 1.29 -3.58 -14.68
N ILE A 183 0.57 -4.55 -15.24
CA ILE A 183 -0.06 -5.64 -14.48
C ILE A 183 1.00 -6.45 -13.72
N SER A 184 2.11 -6.82 -14.38
CA SER A 184 3.18 -7.57 -13.72
C SER A 184 3.79 -6.81 -12.53
N VAL A 185 4.05 -5.51 -12.66
CA VAL A 185 4.61 -4.69 -11.58
C VAL A 185 3.58 -4.54 -10.45
N SER A 186 2.29 -4.30 -10.78
CA SER A 186 1.23 -4.23 -9.76
C SER A 186 1.12 -5.52 -8.95
N ARG A 187 1.28 -6.67 -9.60
CA ARG A 187 1.28 -7.98 -8.94
C ARG A 187 2.50 -8.14 -8.02
N ASN A 188 3.69 -7.76 -8.48
CA ASN A 188 4.90 -7.82 -7.66
C ASN A 188 4.79 -6.92 -6.41
N LEU A 189 4.19 -5.73 -6.55
CA LEU A 189 3.92 -4.84 -5.42
C LEU A 189 2.98 -5.50 -4.40
N LEU A 190 1.87 -6.09 -4.86
CA LEU A 190 0.94 -6.80 -3.99
C LEU A 190 1.57 -8.02 -3.31
N GLU A 191 2.34 -8.83 -4.05
CA GLU A 191 3.04 -9.98 -3.48
C GLU A 191 4.05 -9.56 -2.40
N HIS A 192 4.82 -8.48 -2.63
CA HIS A 192 5.75 -7.94 -1.63
C HIS A 192 5.03 -7.44 -0.37
N LEU A 193 3.96 -6.65 -0.54
CA LEU A 193 3.14 -6.18 0.58
C LEU A 193 2.52 -7.35 1.35
N GLU A 194 2.04 -8.35 0.64
CA GLU A 194 1.44 -9.55 1.24
C GLU A 194 2.50 -10.36 2.03
N MET A 195 3.70 -10.53 1.49
CA MET A 195 4.81 -11.17 2.20
C MET A 195 5.14 -10.43 3.51
N ASN A 196 5.06 -9.10 3.52
CA ASN A 196 5.24 -8.31 4.75
C ASN A 196 4.09 -8.52 5.75
N THR A 197 2.86 -8.76 5.28
CA THR A 197 1.73 -9.10 6.16
C THR A 197 1.74 -10.54 6.68
N ARG A 198 2.29 -11.50 5.93
CA ARG A 198 2.27 -12.94 6.26
C ARG A 198 3.37 -13.35 7.26
N LYS A 199 4.50 -12.64 7.31
CA LYS A 199 5.65 -12.97 8.19
C LYS A 199 5.42 -12.77 9.70
N MET A 200 4.21 -12.45 10.13
CA MET A 200 3.85 -12.12 11.51
C MET A 200 3.04 -13.22 12.23
N PHE A 201 2.93 -14.41 11.62
CA PHE A 201 2.37 -15.61 12.23
C PHE A 201 3.46 -16.65 12.47
#